data_AF-A0A9D1I439-F1
#
_entry.id   AF-A0A9D1I439-F1
#
_cell.length_a   1.000
_cell.length_b   1.000
_cell.length_c   1.000
_cell.angle_alpha   90.00
_cell.angle_beta   90.00
_cell.angle_gamma   90.00
#
_symmetry.space_group_name_H-M   'P 1'
#
loop_
_entity.id
_entity.type
_entity.pdbx_description
1 polymer ?
#
loop_
_entity_poly.entity_id
_entity_poly.type
_entity_poly.pdbx_seq_one_letter_code
_entity_poly.pdbx_strand_id
1 'polypeptide(L)' 'LAVDTCAWPMYEIVEGEWRLTHEPKKKLPIEEFLIKQGRFKHMFKKGSEWMIEEAQKYVDDQWEKLLAKCR' A
#
# COMPACT_ATOMS: atom_id res chain seq x y z
N LEU A 1 -0.59 5.93 -8.57
CA LEU A 1 0.61 5.23 -8.01
C LEU A 1 0.47 4.91 -6.53
N ALA A 2 0.30 5.89 -5.63
CA ALA A 2 0.15 5.61 -4.19
C ALA A 2 -1.11 4.76 -3.87
N VAL A 3 -2.21 5.05 -4.56
CA VAL A 3 -3.47 4.31 -4.43
C VAL A 3 -3.39 2.94 -5.13
N ASP A 4 -2.72 2.88 -6.30
CA ASP A 4 -2.53 1.64 -7.08
C ASP A 4 -1.60 0.61 -6.42
N THR A 5 -0.71 1.07 -5.55
CA THR A 5 0.18 0.21 -4.74
C THR A 5 -0.43 -0.15 -3.38
N CYS A 6 -1.66 0.29 -3.11
CA CYS A 6 -2.32 0.18 -1.80
C CYS A 6 -1.55 0.83 -0.64
N ALA A 7 -0.49 1.61 -0.91
CA ALA A 7 0.25 2.34 0.11
C ALA A 7 -0.62 3.43 0.78
N TRP A 8 -1.59 3.96 0.04
CA TRP A 8 -2.61 4.85 0.57
C TRP A 8 -4.00 4.41 0.07
N PRO A 9 -4.65 3.46 0.76
CA PRO A 9 -5.96 2.99 0.35
C PRO A 9 -7.00 4.09 0.57
N MET A 10 -7.90 4.27 -0.39
CA MET A 10 -9.01 5.22 -0.26
C MET A 10 -10.29 4.46 0.06
N TYR A 11 -10.85 4.76 1.22
CA TYR A 11 -12.09 4.21 1.72
C TYR A 11 -12.87 5.30 2.46
N GLU A 12 -14.17 5.13 2.52
CA GLU A 12 -15.10 5.97 3.23
C GLU A 12 -15.83 5.12 4.26
N ILE A 13 -16.21 5.74 5.37
CA ILE A 13 -17.06 5.12 6.38
C ILE A 13 -18.34 5.93 6.43
N VAL A 14 -19.43 5.34 5.95
CA VAL A 14 -20.75 5.99 5.88
C VAL A 14 -21.70 5.19 6.75
N GLU A 15 -22.25 5.83 7.78
CA GLU A 15 -23.17 5.20 8.75
C GLU A 15 -22.62 3.93 9.43
N GLY A 16 -21.29 3.83 9.56
CA GLY A 16 -20.61 2.67 10.14
C GLY A 16 -20.26 1.57 9.13
N GLU A 17 -20.73 1.67 7.89
CA GLU A 17 -20.33 0.80 6.78
C GLU A 17 -19.04 1.29 6.14
N TRP A 18 -18.08 0.40 5.98
CA TRP A 18 -16.82 0.70 5.30
C TRP A 18 -16.99 0.42 3.81
N ARG A 19 -16.67 1.40 2.97
CA ARG A 19 -16.75 1.28 1.51
C ARG A 19 -15.42 1.69 0.89
N LEU A 20 -14.88 0.87 0.00
CA LEU A 20 -13.71 1.25 -0.78
C LEU A 20 -14.12 2.28 -1.84
N THR A 21 -13.54 3.48 -1.78
CA THR A 21 -13.75 4.53 -2.78
C THR A 21 -12.95 4.23 -4.05
N HIS A 22 -11.82 3.53 -3.92
CA HIS A 22 -11.01 3.10 -5.05
C HIS A 22 -10.42 1.72 -4.83
N GLU A 23 -10.84 0.77 -5.67
CA GLU A 23 -10.24 -0.56 -5.75
C GLU A 23 -9.27 -0.61 -6.94
N PRO A 24 -7.96 -0.76 -6.70
CA PRO A 24 -7.00 -0.84 -7.78
C PRO A 24 -7.17 -2.16 -8.55
N LYS A 25 -7.41 -2.06 -9.86
CA LYS A 25 -7.61 -3.24 -10.75
C LYS A 25 -6.44 -4.21 -10.76
N LYS A 26 -5.23 -3.71 -10.53
CA LYS A 26 -4.00 -4.50 -10.40
C LYS A 26 -3.14 -3.85 -9.33
N LYS A 27 -2.93 -4.56 -8.23
CA LYS A 27 -2.02 -4.12 -7.17
C LYS A 27 -0.58 -4.11 -7.70
N LEU A 28 0.02 -2.93 -7.75
CA LEU A 28 1.42 -2.77 -8.12
C LEU A 28 2.32 -2.95 -6.89
N PRO A 29 3.57 -3.43 -7.05
CA PRO A 29 4.53 -3.49 -5.96
C PRO A 29 4.80 -2.10 -5.36
N ILE A 30 4.99 -2.02 -4.05
CA ILE A 30 5.25 -0.75 -3.35
C ILE A 30 6.55 -0.09 -3.82
N GLU A 31 7.52 -0.89 -4.28
CA GLU A 31 8.77 -0.45 -4.90
C GLU A 31 8.54 0.61 -6.00
N GLU A 32 7.57 0.38 -6.90
CA GLU A 32 7.24 1.30 -8.01
C GLU A 32 6.84 2.69 -7.53
N PHE A 33 6.27 2.77 -6.33
CA PHE A 33 5.91 4.02 -5.67
C PHE A 33 7.08 4.60 -4.87
N LEU A 34 7.85 3.77 -4.17
CA LEU A 34 8.96 4.20 -3.32
C LEU A 34 10.15 4.73 -4.14
N ILE A 35 10.48 4.12 -5.28
CA ILE A 35 11.66 4.47 -6.10
C ILE A 35 11.58 5.89 -6.67
N LYS A 36 10.37 6.37 -6.95
CA LYS A 36 10.12 7.73 -7.47
C LYS A 36 10.28 8.81 -6.39
N GLN A 37 10.36 8.43 -5.12
CA GLN A 37 10.41 9.36 -4.00
C GLN A 37 11.83 9.44 -3.43
N GLY A 38 12.44 10.62 -3.50
CA GLY A 38 13.81 10.84 -3.03
C GLY A 38 14.06 10.43 -1.57
N ARG A 39 13.03 10.51 -0.71
CA ARG A 39 13.10 10.11 0.70
C ARG A 39 13.40 8.63 0.92
N PHE A 40 13.02 7.76 -0.01
CA PHE A 40 13.19 6.31 0.12
C PHE A 40 14.42 5.78 -0.63
N LYS A 41 15.25 6.65 -1.22
CA LYS A 41 16.48 6.25 -1.92
C LYS A 41 17.43 5.37 -1.10
N HIS A 42 17.42 5.51 0.23
CA HIS A 42 18.26 4.70 1.12
C HIS A 42 17.80 3.24 1.25
N MET A 43 16.52 2.96 1.03
CA MET A 43 15.96 1.60 1.03
C MET A 43 16.40 0.79 -0.20
N PHE A 44 16.73 1.47 -1.30
CA PHE A 44 17.22 0.85 -2.54
C PHE A 44 18.75 0.67 -2.57
N LYS A 45 19.45 0.93 -1.47
CA LYS A 45 20.88 0.64 -1.36
C LYS A 45 21.08 -0.86 -1.14
N LYS A 46 22.17 -1.40 -1.71
CA LYS A 46 22.55 -2.80 -1.54
C LYS A 46 22.64 -3.15 -0.05
N GLY A 47 21.90 -4.17 0.38
CA GLY A 47 21.78 -4.60 1.78
C GLY A 47 20.55 -4.06 2.53
N SER A 48 19.76 -3.16 1.94
CA SER A 48 18.51 -2.64 2.50
C SER A 48 17.25 -3.26 1.87
N GLU A 49 17.41 -4.28 1.02
CA GLU A 49 16.33 -4.96 0.29
C GLU A 49 15.23 -5.48 1.22
N TRP A 50 15.61 -5.94 2.43
CA TRP A 50 14.69 -6.38 3.48
C TRP A 50 13.67 -5.30 3.89
N MET A 51 14.03 -4.01 3.81
CA MET A 51 13.12 -2.91 4.14
C MET A 51 11.98 -2.80 3.14
N ILE A 52 12.25 -3.09 1.86
CA ILE A 52 11.24 -3.05 0.79
C ILE A 52 10.30 -4.25 0.96
N GLU A 53 10.84 -5.43 1.26
CA GLU A 53 10.04 -6.62 1.55
C GLU A 53 9.13 -6.43 2.76
N GLU A 54 9.66 -5.86 3.86
CA GLU A 54 8.88 -5.58 5.05
C GLU A 54 7.79 -4.54 4.79
N ALA A 55 8.11 -3.48 4.02
CA ALA A 55 7.13 -2.48 3.61
C ALA A 55 6.01 -3.07 2.74
N GLN A 56 6.34 -3.98 1.81
CA GLN A 56 5.35 -4.68 0.98
C GLN A 56 4.43 -5.53 1.87
N LYS A 57 5.01 -6.33 2.77
CA LYS A 57 4.25 -7.18 3.69
C LYS A 57 3.31 -6.37 4.59
N TYR A 58 3.78 -5.23 5.09
CA TYR A 58 2.96 -4.33 5.89
C TYR A 58 1.76 -3.80 5.10
N VAL A 59 1.98 -3.32 3.87
CA VAL A 59 0.89 -2.82 3.02
C VAL A 59 -0.10 -3.92 2.63
N ASP A 60 0.38 -5.14 2.42
CA ASP A 60 -0.48 -6.30 2.16
C ASP A 60 -1.39 -6.62 3.35
N ASP A 61 -0.83 -6.71 4.56
CA ASP A 61 -1.58 -6.96 5.79
C ASP A 61 -2.60 -5.85 6.10
N GLN A 62 -2.23 -4.58 5.92
CA GLN A 62 -3.18 -3.47 6.11
C GLN A 62 -4.30 -3.48 5.07
N TRP A 63 -4.00 -3.84 3.82
CA TRP A 63 -5.01 -3.97 2.77
C TRP A 63 -6.01 -5.09 3.06
N GLU A 64 -5.53 -6.25 3.50
CA GLU A 64 -6.39 -7.36 3.90
C GLU A 64 -7.29 -6.99 5.09
N LYS A 65 -6.74 -6.30 6.10
CA LYS A 65 -7.52 -5.78 7.24
C LYS A 65 -8.61 -4.81 6.80
N LEU A 66 -8.32 -3.96 5.81
CA LEU A 66 -9.32 -3.04 5.27
C LEU A 66 -10.42 -3.79 4.50
N LEU A 67 -10.05 -4.74 3.65
CA LEU A 67 -11.02 -5.59 2.94
C LEU A 67 -11.92 -6.37 3.90
N ALA A 68 -11.38 -6.86 5.00
CA ALA A 68 -12.16 -7.54 6.03
C ALA A 68 -13.20 -6.63 6.71
N LYS A 69 -12.95 -5.32 6.77
CA LYS A 69 -13.88 -4.32 7.32
C LYS A 69 -14.93 -3.86 6.32
N CYS A 70 -14.62 -3.83 5.02
CA CYS A 70 -15.53 -3.42 3.94
C CYS A 70 -16.54 -4.51 3.54
N ARG A 71 -17.08 -5.25 4.53
CA ARG A 71 -18.08 -6.31 4.33
C ARG A 71 -19.51 -5.80 4.45
#